data_AF-A0A821S4F0-F1
#
_entry.id   AF-A0A821S4F0-F1
#
_cell.length_a   1.000
_cell.length_b   1.000
_cell.length_c   1.000
_cell.angle_alpha   90.00
_cell.angle_beta   90.00
_cell.angle_gamma   90.00
#
_symmetry.space_group_name_H-M   'P 1'
#
loop_
_entity.id
_entity.type
_entity.pdbx_description
1 polymer ?
#
loop_
_entity_poly.entity_id
_entity_poly.type
_entity_poly.pdbx_seq_one_letter_code
_entity_poly.pdbx_strand_id
1 'polypeptide(L)'
;MVGMIVLRVVQQNQLNLEKYGKCLDFDKSQQILEENIVLVCQEAYDYLVRWSINIAMDDDFVGMARVSNQALVIEFILKLIKNKKDGTIECTKAFFRRILTDGRYREDFRSEHHMLEQHINKRAQQQNGTVEAEDEKD
;
A
#
# COMPACT_ATOMS: atom_id res chain seq x y z
N MET A 1 -23.63 -4.83 9.08
CA MET A 1 -23.81 -3.72 8.12
C MET A 1 -22.49 -3.09 7.65
N VAL A 2 -21.42 -3.11 8.46
CA VAL A 2 -20.09 -2.59 8.07
C VAL A 2 -19.45 -3.41 6.93
N GLY A 3 -19.57 -4.74 6.94
CA GLY A 3 -19.01 -5.61 5.90
C GLY A 3 -19.62 -5.47 4.48
N MET A 4 -20.82 -4.89 4.34
CA MET A 4 -21.44 -4.66 3.02
C MET A 4 -20.98 -3.35 2.36
N ILE A 5 -20.43 -2.41 3.14
CA ILE A 5 -19.88 -1.14 2.61
C ILE A 5 -18.44 -1.37 2.12
N VAL A 6 -17.65 -2.16 2.85
CA VAL A 6 -16.23 -2.48 2.56
C VAL A 6 -16.04 -3.09 1.17
N LEU A 7 -16.96 -3.96 0.73
CA LEU A 7 -16.90 -4.56 -0.61
C LEU A 7 -17.18 -3.54 -1.73
N ARG A 8 -17.97 -2.49 -1.48
CA ARG A 8 -18.49 -1.64 -2.55
C ARG A 8 -17.40 -0.78 -3.20
N VAL A 9 -16.50 -0.17 -2.42
CA VAL A 9 -15.44 0.70 -2.97
C VAL A 9 -14.45 -0.11 -3.81
N VAL A 10 -13.99 -1.25 -3.26
CA VAL A 10 -13.05 -2.14 -3.96
C VAL A 10 -13.71 -2.74 -5.21
N GLN A 11 -14.93 -3.28 -5.11
CA GLN A 11 -15.62 -3.89 -6.24
C GLN A 11 -15.92 -2.88 -7.36
N GLN A 12 -16.30 -1.64 -7.02
CA GLN A 12 -16.63 -0.63 -8.02
C GLN A 12 -15.39 -0.02 -8.70
N ASN A 13 -14.22 -0.09 -8.06
CA ASN A 13 -13.00 0.54 -8.55
C ASN A 13 -11.83 -0.44 -8.75
N GLN A 14 -12.11 -1.74 -8.80
CA GLN A 14 -11.09 -2.79 -8.81
C GLN A 14 -10.08 -2.60 -9.96
N LEU A 15 -10.54 -2.28 -11.17
CA LEU A 15 -9.66 -2.03 -12.31
C LEU A 15 -8.69 -0.87 -12.08
N ASN A 16 -9.18 0.23 -11.50
CA ASN A 16 -8.33 1.39 -11.20
C ASN A 16 -7.35 1.08 -10.07
N LEU A 17 -7.78 0.31 -9.07
CA LEU A 17 -6.94 -0.11 -7.96
C LEU A 17 -5.84 -1.10 -8.40
N GLU A 18 -6.15 -2.02 -9.30
CA GLU A 18 -5.15 -2.92 -9.91
C GLU A 18 -4.19 -2.17 -10.82
N LYS A 19 -4.68 -1.21 -11.61
CA LYS A 19 -3.85 -0.33 -12.42
C LYS A 19 -2.87 0.47 -11.55
N TYR A 20 -3.39 1.05 -10.45
CA TYR A 20 -2.59 1.79 -9.48
C TYR A 20 -1.55 0.90 -8.79
N GLY A 21 -1.94 -0.28 -8.28
CA GLY A 21 -1.02 -1.19 -7.59
C GLY A 21 0.16 -1.66 -8.44
N LYS A 22 0.01 -1.68 -9.77
CA LYS A 22 1.08 -2.04 -10.72
C LYS A 22 1.95 -0.85 -11.17
N CYS A 23 1.65 0.38 -10.73
CA CYS A 23 2.44 1.55 -11.09
C CYS A 23 3.83 1.54 -10.44
N LEU A 24 4.81 1.99 -11.22
CA LEU A 24 6.20 2.21 -10.78
C LEU A 24 6.58 3.69 -10.72
N ASP A 25 5.80 4.52 -11.42
CA ASP A 25 6.10 5.92 -11.65
C ASP A 25 5.23 6.81 -10.75
N PHE A 26 5.89 7.71 -10.01
CA PHE A 26 5.20 8.57 -9.05
C PHE A 26 4.23 9.55 -9.71
N ASP A 27 4.54 10.07 -10.90
CA ASP A 27 3.65 11.00 -11.60
C ASP A 27 2.34 10.29 -12.02
N LYS A 28 2.46 9.07 -12.55
CA LYS A 28 1.29 8.22 -12.87
C LYS A 28 0.51 7.81 -11.64
N SER A 29 1.19 7.41 -10.56
CA SER A 29 0.53 7.08 -9.29
C SER A 29 -0.24 8.28 -8.75
N GLN A 30 0.36 9.47 -8.77
CA GLN A 30 -0.29 10.71 -8.36
C GLN A 30 -1.52 11.02 -9.21
N GLN A 31 -1.38 10.97 -10.54
CA GLN A 31 -2.49 11.22 -11.45
C GLN A 31 -3.68 10.30 -11.19
N ILE A 32 -3.45 8.99 -11.03
CA ILE A 32 -4.53 8.02 -10.78
C ILE A 32 -5.26 8.34 -9.47
N LEU A 33 -4.53 8.68 -8.40
CA LEU A 33 -5.13 8.99 -7.10
C LEU A 33 -5.89 10.32 -7.10
N GLU A 34 -5.39 11.33 -7.82
CA GLU A 34 -6.09 12.61 -7.98
C GLU A 34 -7.38 12.48 -8.79
N GLU A 35 -7.36 11.67 -9.86
CA GLU A 35 -8.54 11.37 -10.69
C GLU A 35 -9.55 10.45 -9.96
N ASN A 36 -9.07 9.64 -9.02
CA ASN A 36 -9.87 8.64 -8.31
C ASN A 36 -9.67 8.74 -6.80
N ILE A 37 -10.03 9.89 -6.21
CA ILE A 37 -9.84 10.17 -4.78
C ILE A 37 -10.46 9.12 -3.84
N VAL A 38 -11.47 8.39 -4.32
CA VAL A 38 -12.11 7.27 -3.60
C VAL A 38 -11.15 6.12 -3.31
N LEU A 39 -10.04 6.01 -4.05
CA LEU A 39 -8.98 5.03 -3.81
C LEU A 39 -8.09 5.41 -2.62
N VAL A 40 -8.12 6.66 -2.15
CA VAL A 40 -7.38 7.09 -0.97
C VAL A 40 -8.21 6.78 0.28
N CYS A 41 -8.38 5.49 0.57
CA CYS A 41 -9.14 4.99 1.70
C CYS A 41 -8.48 3.74 2.32
N GLN A 42 -8.90 3.39 3.54
CA GLN A 42 -8.34 2.26 4.27
C GLN A 42 -8.61 0.94 3.52
N GLU A 43 -9.77 0.82 2.90
CA GLU A 43 -10.19 -0.38 2.16
C GLU A 43 -9.29 -0.65 0.94
N ALA A 44 -8.86 0.40 0.24
CA ALA A 44 -7.91 0.28 -0.87
C ALA A 44 -6.54 -0.18 -0.38
N TYR A 45 -6.06 0.38 0.74
CA TYR A 45 -4.82 -0.08 1.40
C TYR A 45 -4.92 -1.58 1.77
N ASP A 46 -5.99 -1.97 2.48
CA ASP A 46 -6.19 -3.35 2.94
C ASP A 46 -6.28 -4.34 1.76
N TYR A 47 -6.89 -3.92 0.65
CA TYR A 47 -6.92 -4.70 -0.58
C TYR A 47 -5.53 -4.90 -1.17
N LEU A 48 -4.76 -3.83 -1.34
CA LEU A 48 -3.41 -3.91 -1.92
C LEU A 48 -2.46 -4.73 -1.06
N VAL A 49 -2.55 -4.65 0.27
CA VAL A 49 -1.78 -5.50 1.19
C VAL A 49 -2.15 -6.97 1.01
N ARG A 50 -3.45 -7.30 0.96
CA ARG A 50 -3.91 -8.67 0.75
C ARG A 50 -3.50 -9.21 -0.62
N TRP A 51 -3.54 -8.37 -1.65
CA TRP A 51 -3.06 -8.72 -2.98
C TRP A 51 -1.54 -8.99 -2.96
N SER A 52 -0.78 -8.17 -2.26
CA SER A 52 0.66 -8.36 -2.09
C SER A 52 1.00 -9.70 -1.39
N ILE A 53 0.17 -10.15 -0.44
CA ILE A 53 0.31 -11.47 0.19
C ILE A 53 0.09 -12.59 -0.83
N ASN A 54 -0.97 -12.50 -1.65
CA ASN A 54 -1.22 -13.51 -2.69
C ASN A 54 -0.05 -13.57 -3.69
N ILE A 55 0.49 -12.43 -4.09
CA ILE A 55 1.65 -12.36 -4.99
C ILE A 55 2.90 -12.99 -4.33
N ALA A 56 3.13 -12.76 -3.03
CA ALA A 56 4.23 -13.41 -2.31
C ALA A 56 4.04 -14.93 -2.19
N MET A 57 2.80 -15.41 -2.07
CA MET A 57 2.52 -16.86 -2.06
C MET A 57 2.84 -17.52 -3.41
N ASP A 58 2.82 -16.74 -4.50
CA ASP A 58 3.21 -17.14 -5.85
C ASP A 58 4.72 -16.90 -6.13
N ASP A 59 5.53 -16.61 -5.10
CA ASP A 59 6.98 -16.34 -5.15
C ASP A 59 7.40 -15.13 -6.03
N ASP A 60 6.47 -14.24 -6.42
CA ASP A 60 6.78 -13.01 -7.17
C ASP A 60 7.10 -11.84 -6.22
N PHE A 61 8.30 -11.87 -5.63
CA PHE A 61 8.73 -10.84 -4.67
C PHE A 61 8.86 -9.44 -5.29
N VAL A 62 9.15 -9.33 -6.59
CA VAL A 62 9.24 -8.03 -7.29
C VAL A 62 7.85 -7.43 -7.46
N GLY A 63 6.88 -8.25 -7.86
CA GLY A 63 5.47 -7.86 -7.93
C GLY A 63 4.93 -7.47 -6.56
N MET A 64 5.24 -8.25 -5.52
CA MET A 64 4.84 -7.98 -4.14
C MET A 64 5.40 -6.65 -3.65
N ALA A 65 6.71 -6.41 -3.79
CA ALA A 65 7.35 -5.16 -3.38
C ALA A 65 6.73 -3.93 -4.07
N ARG A 66 6.41 -4.07 -5.36
CA ARG A 66 5.74 -3.01 -6.14
C ARG A 66 4.34 -2.71 -5.62
N VAL A 67 3.50 -3.73 -5.41
CA VAL A 67 2.11 -3.53 -4.97
C VAL A 67 2.07 -3.02 -3.52
N SER A 68 2.94 -3.54 -2.64
CA SER A 68 3.04 -3.10 -1.25
C SER A 68 3.53 -1.67 -1.12
N ASN A 69 4.43 -1.22 -2.00
CA ASN A 69 4.84 0.19 -2.07
C ASN A 69 3.65 1.10 -2.36
N GLN A 70 2.77 0.73 -3.30
CA GLN A 70 1.58 1.51 -3.63
C GLN A 70 0.55 1.52 -2.49
N ALA A 71 0.46 0.42 -1.72
CA ALA A 71 -0.33 0.40 -0.49
C ALA A 71 0.21 1.43 0.51
N LEU A 72 1.51 1.42 0.78
CA LEU A 72 2.13 2.32 1.74
C LEU A 72 1.98 3.80 1.36
N VAL A 73 2.02 4.12 0.05
CA VAL A 73 1.69 5.47 -0.43
C VAL A 73 0.30 5.92 0.05
N ILE A 74 -0.74 5.08 -0.10
CA ILE A 74 -2.09 5.39 0.38
C ILE A 74 -2.09 5.59 1.89
N GLU A 75 -1.41 4.70 2.65
CA GLU A 75 -1.33 4.82 4.10
C GLU A 75 -0.70 6.14 4.55
N PHE A 76 0.41 6.55 3.92
CA PHE A 76 1.06 7.83 4.21
C PHE A 76 0.17 9.02 3.88
N ILE A 77 -0.57 8.98 2.76
CA ILE A 77 -1.53 10.03 2.42
C ILE A 77 -2.66 10.08 3.47
N LEU A 78 -3.20 8.94 3.91
CA LEU A 78 -4.19 8.88 4.98
C LEU A 78 -3.65 9.45 6.30
N LYS A 79 -2.38 9.18 6.65
CA LYS A 79 -1.70 9.77 7.81
C LYS A 79 -1.60 11.30 7.67
N LEU A 80 -1.32 11.82 6.47
CA LEU A 80 -1.31 13.27 6.22
C LEU A 80 -2.70 13.89 6.38
N ILE A 81 -3.75 13.24 5.86
CA ILE A 81 -5.15 13.71 5.98
C ILE A 81 -5.56 13.77 7.45
N LYS A 82 -5.22 12.77 8.26
CA LYS A 82 -5.53 12.76 9.70
C LYS A 82 -4.83 13.89 10.47
N ASN A 83 -3.62 14.25 10.07
CA ASN A 83 -2.80 15.27 10.76
C ASN A 83 -3.06 16.70 10.30
N LYS A 84 -3.82 16.89 9.20
CA LYS A 84 -4.08 18.20 8.60
C LYS A 84 -5.57 18.49 8.49
N LYS A 85 -5.91 19.76 8.27
CA LYS A 85 -7.28 20.18 7.89
C LYS A 85 -7.41 20.38 6.37
N ASP A 86 -6.52 19.77 5.60
CA ASP A 86 -6.46 19.88 4.14
C ASP A 86 -7.28 18.74 3.48
N GLY A 87 -7.71 18.93 2.23
CA GLY A 87 -8.42 17.91 1.47
C GLY A 87 -7.52 16.75 1.00
N THR A 88 -8.14 15.68 0.50
CA THR A 88 -7.46 14.47 0.00
C THR A 88 -6.51 14.78 -1.16
N ILE A 89 -6.92 15.64 -2.09
CA ILE A 89 -6.11 16.01 -3.28
C ILE A 89 -4.86 16.77 -2.83
N GLU A 90 -5.00 17.72 -1.92
CA GLU A 90 -3.89 18.51 -1.39
C GLU A 90 -2.90 17.65 -0.61
N CYS A 91 -3.41 16.70 0.19
CA CYS A 91 -2.58 15.74 0.91
C CYS A 91 -1.84 14.78 -0.05
N THR A 92 -2.50 14.34 -1.12
CA THR A 92 -1.89 13.51 -2.17
C THR A 92 -0.74 14.25 -2.84
N LYS A 93 -0.95 15.48 -3.30
CA LYS A 93 0.10 16.35 -3.85
C LYS A 93 1.25 16.58 -2.86
N ALA A 94 0.90 16.79 -1.58
CA ALA A 94 1.89 17.02 -0.54
C ALA A 94 2.77 15.78 -0.28
N PHE A 95 2.20 14.57 -0.33
CA PHE A 95 2.96 13.33 -0.24
C PHE A 95 4.01 13.23 -1.36
N PHE A 96 3.57 13.32 -2.62
CA PHE A 96 4.46 13.15 -3.77
C PHE A 96 5.54 14.23 -3.86
N ARG A 97 5.21 15.47 -3.49
CA ARG A 97 6.23 16.50 -3.34
C ARG A 97 7.27 16.13 -2.28
N ARG A 98 6.83 15.72 -1.08
CA ARG A 98 7.73 15.40 0.04
C ARG A 98 8.61 14.19 -0.24
N ILE A 99 8.09 13.11 -0.81
CA ILE A 99 8.90 11.91 -1.09
C ILE A 99 10.04 12.21 -2.09
N LEU A 100 9.83 13.17 -2.99
CA LEU A 100 10.84 13.64 -3.93
C LEU A 100 11.85 14.60 -3.28
N THR A 101 11.37 15.58 -2.50
CA THR A 101 12.22 16.69 -2.03
C THR A 101 12.85 16.48 -0.65
N ASP A 102 12.25 15.66 0.22
CA ASP A 102 12.68 15.48 1.61
C ASP A 102 13.34 14.10 1.79
N GLY A 103 14.66 14.11 1.95
CA GLY A 103 15.45 12.88 2.10
C GLY A 103 15.13 12.10 3.37
N ARG A 104 14.77 12.78 4.47
CA ARG A 104 14.40 12.11 5.72
C ARG A 104 13.03 11.47 5.61
N TYR A 105 12.07 12.20 5.05
CA TYR A 105 10.74 11.65 4.76
C TYR A 105 10.80 10.41 3.88
N ARG A 106 11.70 10.41 2.88
CA ARG A 106 11.93 9.26 2.01
C ARG A 106 12.59 8.08 2.72
N GLU A 107 13.50 8.33 3.67
CA GLU A 107 14.09 7.26 4.48
C GLU A 107 13.05 6.62 5.40
N ASP A 108 12.24 7.44 6.08
CA ASP A 108 11.15 6.96 6.93
C ASP A 108 10.17 6.10 6.12
N PHE A 109 9.80 6.54 4.92
CA PHE A 109 8.97 5.78 4.00
C PHE A 109 9.60 4.43 3.59
N ARG A 110 10.89 4.40 3.26
CA ARG A 110 11.60 3.15 2.92
C ARG A 110 11.66 2.18 4.09
N SER A 111 11.91 2.67 5.29
CA SER A 111 11.93 1.87 6.51
C SER A 111 10.56 1.24 6.78
N GLU A 112 9.48 2.02 6.67
CA GLU A 112 8.11 1.50 6.79
C GLU A 112 7.76 0.50 5.67
N HIS A 113 8.24 0.71 4.45
CA HIS A 113 8.05 -0.23 3.34
C HIS A 113 8.73 -1.57 3.63
N HIS A 114 9.96 -1.55 4.12
CA HIS A 114 10.66 -2.77 4.50
C HIS A 114 9.93 -3.54 5.61
N MET A 115 9.41 -2.84 6.63
CA MET A 115 8.60 -3.48 7.68
C MET A 115 7.30 -4.10 7.13
N LEU A 116 6.66 -3.43 6.17
CA LEU A 116 5.47 -3.95 5.51
C LEU A 116 5.77 -5.22 4.69
N GLU A 117 6.87 -5.24 3.95
CA GLU A 117 7.33 -6.42 3.20
C GLU A 117 7.57 -7.61 4.12
N GLN A 118 8.27 -7.40 5.25
CA GLN A 118 8.48 -8.45 6.26
C GLN A 118 7.14 -9.01 6.79
N HIS A 119 6.17 -8.13 7.08
CA HIS A 119 4.85 -8.55 7.51
C HIS A 119 4.11 -9.36 6.43
N ILE A 120 4.17 -8.93 5.16
CA ILE A 120 3.55 -9.63 4.04
C ILE A 120 4.16 -11.01 3.85
N ASN A 121 5.49 -11.14 3.86
CA ASN A 121 6.19 -12.41 3.70
C ASN A 121 5.85 -13.38 4.84
N LYS A 122 5.84 -12.91 6.09
CA LYS A 122 5.43 -13.73 7.24
C LYS A 122 3.99 -14.24 7.09
N ARG A 123 3.08 -13.41 6.59
CA ARG A 123 1.69 -13.80 6.34
C ARG A 123 1.55 -14.79 5.19
N ALA A 124 2.34 -14.65 4.13
CA ALA A 124 2.35 -15.58 3.00
C ALA A 124 2.85 -16.97 3.44
N GLN A 125 3.94 -17.05 4.21
CA GLN A 125 4.47 -18.30 4.76
C GLN A 125 3.44 -19.03 5.64
N GLN A 126 2.73 -18.29 6.50
CA GLN A 126 1.67 -18.83 7.34
C GLN A 126 0.49 -19.42 6.53
N GLN A 127 0.22 -18.89 5.34
CA GLN A 127 -0.86 -19.36 4.47
C GLN A 127 -0.45 -20.52 3.55
N ASN A 128 0.82 -20.58 3.15
CA ASN A 128 1.37 -21.68 2.34
C ASN A 128 1.64 -22.97 3.14
N GLY A 129 1.52 -22.95 4.47
CA GLY A 129 1.51 -24.18 5.29
C GLY A 129 2.86 -24.65 5.82
N THR A 130 3.92 -23.84 5.76
CA THR A 130 5.20 -24.18 6.39
C THR A 130 5.38 -23.41 7.69
N VAL A 131 5.13 -24.10 8.80
CA VAL A 131 5.77 -23.78 10.08
C VAL A 131 7.23 -24.18 9.91
N GLU A 132 8.10 -23.24 9.57
CA GLU A 132 9.50 -23.37 9.95
C GLU A 132 9.64 -22.68 11.30
N ALA A 133 9.58 -23.50 12.34
CA ALA A 133 10.09 -23.15 13.64
C ALA A 133 11.61 -23.07 13.52
N GLU A 134 12.17 -21.86 13.49
CA GLU A 134 13.59 -21.51 13.69
C GLU A 134 13.61 -19.97 13.59
N ASP A 135 13.72 -19.21 14.67
CA ASP A 135 14.98 -18.94 15.35
C ASP A 135 14.89 -19.13 16.88
N GLU A 136 15.36 -20.28 17.34
CA GLU A 136 16.23 -20.34 18.51
C GLU A 136 17.64 -20.07 18.01
N LYS A 137 18.25 -18.95 18.40
CA LYS A 137 19.70 -18.77 18.40
C LYS A 137 20.13 -17.94 19.60
N ASP A 138 20.64 -18.68 20.58
CA ASP A 138 21.69 -18.39 21.58
C ASP A 138 21.65 -17.06 22.36
#